data_AF-A0A0F7PDD7-F1
#
_entry.id   AF-A0A0F7PDD7-F1
#
_cell.length_a   1.000
_cell.length_b   1.000
_cell.length_c   1.000
_cell.angle_alpha   90.00
_cell.angle_beta   90.00
_cell.angle_gamma   90.00
#
_symmetry.space_group_name_H-M   'P 1'
#
loop_
_entity.id
_entity.type
_entity.pdbx_description
1 polymer ?
#
loop_
_entity_poly.entity_id
_entity_poly.type
_entity_poly.pdbx_seq_one_letter_code
_entity_poly.pdbx_strand_id
1 'polypeptide(L)'
;MEDRRPIRTGCNFNTRPDDRRIVRTDRGQSESIGAMLLVAIVVIAVAVVAGALFMSSSPTEHPNVRIEATANGSELLVEHRAGEPIHENEFEIVLRETGTTMSGVAGQPREPASDKDGVFEPSEVWMFDADYSISEGESVLLVYTGGDRVLLDETAVEIPTQDDDNDELPSGTVAYDDENGNGLFDRGEQTYERDDFVNENFGEDVDLVVQRDLSNVDGKLQLKPTSVTVKSGVELSTTNNFNIDMDVSDSISVTGATIDASGDATLDGQRVDAERVDLTAEGKIELLSFHDIDVSDATLSASENANVKVESDENVELADATLHGKDILVTAKKAENIVKDINKKIFN
;
A
#
# COMPACT_ATOMS: atom_id res chain seq x y z
N MET A 1 -88.53 -46.53 70.72
CA MET A 1 -89.16 -47.68 70.05
C MET A 1 -88.01 -48.46 69.44
N GLU A 2 -87.52 -49.47 70.16
CA GLU A 2 -87.83 -50.88 69.86
C GLU A 2 -87.38 -51.20 68.42
N ASP A 3 -86.43 -52.10 68.17
CA ASP A 3 -86.69 -53.50 68.50
C ASP A 3 -85.44 -54.41 68.48
N ARG A 4 -85.60 -55.44 69.30
CA ARG A 4 -85.00 -56.77 69.48
C ARG A 4 -83.84 -57.29 68.60
N ARG A 5 -82.84 -57.75 69.36
CA ARG A 5 -81.91 -58.89 69.25
C ARG A 5 -82.50 -60.20 68.59
N PRO A 6 -81.84 -61.39 68.65
CA PRO A 6 -80.49 -61.87 68.25
C PRO A 6 -80.61 -63.23 67.47
N ILE A 7 -79.52 -64.04 67.46
CA ILE A 7 -79.45 -65.53 67.31
C ILE A 7 -79.24 -66.05 65.87
N ARG A 8 -78.40 -67.03 65.54
CA ARG A 8 -77.29 -67.79 66.18
C ARG A 8 -76.88 -68.89 65.16
N THR A 9 -75.65 -69.37 65.26
CA THR A 9 -75.17 -70.75 65.00
C THR A 9 -75.09 -71.31 63.57
N GLY A 10 -73.89 -71.82 63.24
CA GLY A 10 -73.66 -72.76 62.14
C GLY A 10 -72.17 -73.08 61.94
N CYS A 11 -71.60 -73.92 62.79
CA CYS A 11 -70.24 -74.47 62.71
C CYS A 11 -70.04 -75.43 61.52
N ASN A 12 -68.84 -75.48 60.93
CA ASN A 12 -67.95 -76.67 60.87
C ASN A 12 -66.82 -76.47 59.84
N PHE A 13 -65.57 -76.41 60.33
CA PHE A 13 -64.56 -77.49 60.29
C PHE A 13 -63.98 -77.76 58.89
N ASN A 14 -62.77 -77.27 58.65
CA ASN A 14 -61.70 -78.14 58.18
C ASN A 14 -60.30 -77.58 58.47
N THR A 15 -59.44 -78.53 58.81
CA THR A 15 -58.12 -78.46 59.44
C THR A 15 -56.98 -78.24 58.45
N ARG A 16 -56.06 -77.31 58.77
CA ARG A 16 -54.58 -77.28 58.52
C ARG A 16 -54.05 -77.55 57.09
N PRO A 17 -52.78 -77.23 56.79
CA PRO A 17 -51.92 -76.13 57.22
C PRO A 17 -51.41 -75.35 55.99
N ASP A 18 -51.18 -74.04 56.06
CA ASP A 18 -50.07 -73.49 55.27
C ASP A 18 -49.67 -72.11 55.78
N ASP A 19 -48.43 -72.09 56.23
CA ASP A 19 -47.63 -70.92 56.51
C ASP A 19 -47.44 -70.12 55.22
N ARG A 20 -48.21 -69.05 55.05
CA ARG A 20 -47.83 -67.97 54.15
C ARG A 20 -47.99 -66.66 54.89
N ARG A 21 -46.88 -66.20 55.47
CA ARG A 21 -46.56 -64.77 55.48
C ARG A 21 -46.98 -64.18 54.13
N ILE A 22 -48.03 -63.38 54.11
CA ILE A 22 -48.14 -62.31 53.11
C ILE A 22 -47.05 -61.31 53.50
N VAL A 23 -45.82 -61.62 53.10
CA VAL A 23 -44.87 -60.56 52.77
C VAL A 23 -45.59 -59.79 51.68
N ARG A 24 -46.01 -58.56 51.98
CA ARG A 24 -46.19 -57.58 50.92
C ARG A 24 -44.81 -57.49 50.28
N THR A 25 -44.57 -58.25 49.22
CA THR A 25 -43.39 -58.02 48.39
C THR A 25 -43.59 -56.62 47.87
N ASP A 26 -42.73 -55.74 48.36
CA ASP A 26 -42.70 -54.35 48.01
C ASP A 26 -42.86 -54.15 46.51
N ARG A 27 -43.53 -53.06 46.19
CA ARG A 27 -43.74 -52.55 44.86
C ARG A 27 -42.38 -52.16 44.24
N GLY A 28 -41.65 -53.14 43.72
CA GLY A 28 -40.39 -52.94 42.99
C GLY A 28 -40.58 -52.59 41.50
N GLN A 29 -41.74 -52.07 41.09
CA GLN A 29 -41.92 -51.55 39.72
C GLN A 29 -41.54 -50.07 39.59
N SER A 30 -41.29 -49.35 40.70
CA SER A 30 -40.83 -47.97 40.66
C SER A 30 -39.34 -47.82 40.34
N GLU A 31 -38.54 -48.87 40.49
CA GLU A 31 -37.10 -48.76 40.28
C GLU A 31 -36.75 -48.62 38.79
N SER A 32 -37.35 -49.43 37.92
CA SER A 32 -37.10 -49.35 36.47
C SER A 32 -37.72 -48.10 35.84
N ILE A 33 -38.92 -47.70 36.26
CA ILE A 33 -39.56 -46.47 35.80
C ILE A 33 -38.79 -45.23 36.29
N GLY A 34 -38.32 -45.25 37.54
CA GLY A 34 -37.47 -44.19 38.10
C GLY A 34 -36.13 -44.08 37.37
N ALA A 35 -35.50 -45.21 37.04
CA ALA A 35 -34.26 -45.23 36.27
C ALA A 35 -34.44 -44.67 34.85
N MET A 36 -35.52 -45.05 34.15
CA MET A 36 -35.81 -44.51 32.81
C MET A 36 -36.06 -43.01 32.84
N LEU A 37 -36.78 -42.52 33.85
CA LEU A 37 -37.09 -41.09 34.00
C LEU A 37 -35.84 -40.28 34.36
N LEU A 38 -34.96 -40.83 35.19
CA LEU A 38 -33.67 -40.21 35.53
C LEU A 38 -32.74 -40.12 34.31
N VAL A 39 -32.65 -41.17 33.50
CA VAL A 39 -31.85 -41.14 32.26
C VAL A 39 -32.39 -40.10 31.28
N ALA A 40 -33.71 -40.02 31.09
CA ALA A 40 -34.32 -39.03 30.20
C ALA A 40 -34.00 -37.59 30.63
N ILE A 41 -34.08 -37.30 31.93
CA ILE A 41 -33.74 -35.97 32.47
C ILE A 41 -32.27 -35.64 32.27
N VAL A 42 -31.36 -36.60 32.52
CA VAL A 42 -29.92 -36.39 32.32
C VAL A 42 -29.60 -36.09 30.86
N VAL A 43 -30.21 -36.82 29.92
CA VAL A 43 -30.01 -36.58 28.48
C VAL A 43 -30.50 -35.19 28.08
N ILE A 44 -31.66 -34.76 28.57
CA ILE A 44 -32.19 -33.41 28.32
C ILE A 44 -31.26 -32.35 28.92
N ALA A 45 -30.79 -32.54 30.16
CA ALA A 45 -29.89 -31.60 30.81
C ALA A 45 -28.56 -31.46 30.06
N VAL A 46 -27.96 -32.59 29.63
CA VAL A 46 -26.74 -32.59 28.82
C VAL A 46 -26.99 -31.91 27.46
N ALA A 47 -28.12 -32.17 26.81
CA ALA A 47 -28.45 -31.54 25.53
C ALA A 47 -28.65 -30.02 25.66
N VAL A 48 -29.28 -29.54 26.74
CA VAL A 48 -29.44 -28.12 27.02
C VAL A 48 -28.09 -27.46 27.32
N VAL A 49 -27.24 -28.09 28.14
CA VAL A 49 -25.90 -27.57 28.43
C VAL A 49 -25.01 -27.58 27.19
N ALA A 50 -25.01 -28.66 26.41
CA ALA A 50 -24.26 -28.74 25.16
C ALA A 50 -24.76 -27.71 24.15
N GLY A 51 -26.08 -27.54 24.01
CA GLY A 51 -26.67 -26.52 23.15
C GLY A 51 -26.32 -25.10 23.60
N ALA A 52 -26.36 -24.81 24.91
CA ALA A 52 -25.96 -23.52 25.46
C ALA A 52 -24.47 -23.24 25.23
N LEU A 53 -23.60 -24.23 25.41
CA LEU A 53 -22.17 -24.11 25.14
C LEU A 53 -21.91 -23.86 23.65
N PHE A 54 -22.59 -24.58 22.75
CA PHE A 54 -22.47 -24.39 21.31
C PHE A 54 -23.02 -23.05 20.83
N MET A 55 -24.07 -22.54 21.45
CA MET A 55 -24.61 -21.20 21.18
C MET A 55 -23.74 -20.09 21.77
N SER A 56 -22.93 -20.37 22.80
CA SER A 56 -22.02 -19.40 23.41
C SER A 56 -20.67 -19.27 22.70
N SER A 57 -20.33 -20.20 21.81
CA SER A 57 -19.13 -20.11 20.97
C SER A 57 -19.51 -19.61 19.58
N SER A 58 -19.87 -18.32 19.47
CA SER A 58 -19.65 -17.66 18.19
C SER A 58 -18.14 -17.63 18.00
N PRO A 59 -17.57 -18.27 16.97
CA PRO A 59 -16.20 -17.94 16.61
C PRO A 59 -16.20 -16.44 16.34
N THR A 60 -15.39 -15.67 17.07
CA THR A 60 -15.08 -14.32 16.67
C THR A 60 -14.31 -14.46 15.37
N GLU A 61 -15.03 -14.40 14.25
CA GLU A 61 -14.44 -14.45 12.93
C GLU A 61 -13.59 -13.18 12.83
N HIS A 62 -12.28 -13.37 12.81
CA HIS A 62 -11.35 -12.25 12.74
C HIS A 62 -11.26 -11.79 11.30
N PRO A 63 -11.28 -10.48 11.04
CA PRO A 63 -11.14 -10.00 9.69
C PRO A 63 -9.80 -10.46 9.11
N ASN A 64 -9.82 -11.10 7.96
CA ASN A 64 -8.60 -11.46 7.25
C ASN A 64 -8.14 -10.26 6.44
N VAL A 65 -7.40 -9.36 7.09
CA VAL A 65 -6.93 -8.10 6.53
C VAL A 65 -5.41 -8.06 6.40
N ARG A 66 -4.91 -7.38 5.37
CA ARG A 66 -3.52 -6.96 5.25
C ARG A 66 -3.49 -5.44 5.28
N ILE A 67 -2.81 -4.90 6.30
CA ILE A 67 -2.67 -3.47 6.55
C ILE A 67 -1.18 -3.16 6.60
N GLU A 68 -0.81 -1.99 6.11
CA GLU A 68 0.54 -1.43 6.27
C GLU A 68 0.40 -0.07 6.96
N ALA A 69 1.35 0.26 7.83
CA ALA A 69 1.34 1.52 8.54
C ALA A 69 2.69 2.23 8.40
N THR A 70 2.62 3.53 8.17
CA THR A 70 3.77 4.36 7.86
C THR A 70 3.70 5.62 8.70
N ALA A 71 4.77 5.93 9.42
CA ALA A 71 4.83 7.12 10.28
C ALA A 71 5.63 8.23 9.60
N ASN A 72 5.14 9.46 9.74
CA ASN A 72 5.77 10.68 9.23
C ASN A 72 5.71 11.75 10.34
N GLY A 73 6.71 11.76 11.22
CA GLY A 73 6.72 12.65 12.39
C GLY A 73 5.49 12.46 13.28
N SER A 74 4.59 13.43 13.33
CA SER A 74 3.34 13.33 14.11
C SER A 74 2.17 12.73 13.33
N GLU A 75 2.35 12.30 12.09
CA GLU A 75 1.30 11.70 11.27
C GLU A 75 1.52 10.19 11.11
N LEU A 76 0.42 9.43 11.15
CA LEU A 76 0.42 8.01 10.88
C LEU A 76 -0.52 7.73 9.70
N LEU A 77 0.04 7.26 8.60
CA LEU A 77 -0.73 6.69 7.49
C LEU A 77 -0.95 5.20 7.73
N VAL A 78 -2.19 4.77 7.54
CA VAL A 78 -2.57 3.36 7.58
C VAL A 78 -3.21 3.03 6.24
N GLU A 79 -2.66 2.06 5.51
CA GLU A 79 -3.14 1.63 4.20
C GLU A 79 -3.72 0.22 4.25
N HIS A 80 -4.92 0.06 3.69
CA HIS A 80 -5.57 -1.24 3.57
C HIS A 80 -5.14 -1.92 2.28
N ARG A 81 -4.15 -2.83 2.33
CA ARG A 81 -3.62 -3.47 1.12
C ARG A 81 -4.54 -4.55 0.54
N ALA A 82 -5.22 -5.33 1.39
CA ALA A 82 -6.07 -6.43 0.95
C ALA A 82 -6.96 -6.95 2.09
N GLY A 83 -8.02 -7.69 1.76
CA GLY A 83 -8.81 -8.44 2.75
C GLY A 83 -10.23 -7.94 2.92
N GLU A 84 -10.78 -8.18 4.11
CA GLU A 84 -12.15 -7.80 4.48
C GLU A 84 -12.19 -6.34 4.96
N PRO A 85 -13.23 -5.57 4.59
CA PRO A 85 -13.40 -4.20 5.07
C PRO A 85 -13.54 -4.12 6.59
N ILE A 86 -13.06 -3.03 7.18
CA ILE A 86 -13.09 -2.81 8.63
C ILE A 86 -13.81 -1.51 8.94
N HIS A 87 -14.81 -1.54 9.81
CA HIS A 87 -15.46 -0.32 10.25
C HIS A 87 -14.54 0.50 11.19
N GLU A 88 -14.61 1.83 11.10
CA GLU A 88 -13.79 2.76 11.89
C GLU A 88 -13.88 2.56 13.41
N ASN A 89 -14.99 2.00 13.88
CA ASN A 89 -15.27 1.76 15.29
C ASN A 89 -14.82 0.36 15.78
N GLU A 90 -14.26 -0.47 14.91
CA GLU A 90 -13.83 -1.84 15.22
C GLU A 90 -12.32 -1.99 15.45
N PHE A 91 -11.57 -0.89 15.36
CA PHE A 91 -10.14 -0.91 15.66
C PHE A 91 -9.69 0.30 16.48
N GLU A 92 -8.54 0.13 17.12
CA GLU A 92 -7.85 1.14 17.90
C GLU A 92 -6.37 1.11 17.50
N ILE A 93 -5.78 2.29 17.32
CA ILE A 93 -4.34 2.42 17.06
C ILE A 93 -3.64 2.70 18.39
N VAL A 94 -2.64 1.88 18.68
CA VAL A 94 -1.81 2.00 19.87
C VAL A 94 -0.36 2.17 19.42
N LEU A 95 0.23 3.32 19.73
CA LEU A 95 1.66 3.53 19.53
C LEU A 95 2.43 2.99 20.75
N ARG A 96 3.63 2.43 20.53
CA ARG A 96 4.46 1.85 21.59
C ARG A 96 5.93 2.23 21.44
N GLU A 97 6.45 2.91 22.46
CA GLU A 97 7.88 3.18 22.60
C GLU A 97 8.63 1.94 23.14
N THR A 98 9.82 1.67 22.61
CA THR A 98 10.66 0.55 23.03
C THR A 98 11.02 0.64 24.53
N GLY A 99 10.37 -0.20 25.35
CA GLY A 99 10.65 -0.34 26.78
C GLY A 99 9.62 0.29 27.73
N THR A 100 8.66 1.07 27.22
CA THR A 100 7.58 1.69 28.02
C THR A 100 6.26 1.58 27.25
N THR A 101 5.20 1.05 27.86
CA THR A 101 3.86 1.12 27.27
C THR A 101 3.31 2.53 27.52
N MET A 102 3.62 3.49 26.66
CA MET A 102 2.89 4.76 26.60
C MET A 102 1.82 4.62 25.52
N SER A 103 0.55 4.62 25.94
CA SER A 103 -0.60 4.44 25.04
C SER A 103 -1.02 5.82 24.53
N GLY A 104 -0.51 6.22 23.37
CA GLY A 104 -1.18 7.25 22.56
C GLY A 104 -2.24 6.55 21.72
N VAL A 105 -3.51 6.87 21.93
CA VAL A 105 -4.59 6.45 21.02
C VAL A 105 -4.55 7.43 19.87
N ALA A 106 -4.11 6.99 18.68
CA ALA A 106 -4.28 7.84 17.50
C ALA A 106 -5.79 8.07 17.35
N GLY A 107 -6.20 9.34 17.18
CA GLY A 107 -7.60 9.75 17.26
C GLY A 107 -8.50 9.13 16.18
N GLN A 108 -9.59 9.81 15.84
CA GLN A 108 -10.33 9.43 14.64
C GLN A 108 -9.51 9.77 13.39
N PRO A 109 -9.64 9.01 12.28
CA PRO A 109 -8.95 9.33 11.04
C PRO A 109 -9.28 10.75 10.60
N ARG A 110 -8.27 11.45 10.09
CA ARG A 110 -8.36 12.80 9.57
C ARG A 110 -9.10 12.79 8.24
N GLU A 111 -9.97 13.78 8.10
CA GLU A 111 -10.69 14.03 6.85
C GLU A 111 -9.76 14.60 5.76
N PRO A 112 -9.86 14.14 4.51
CA PRO A 112 -10.83 13.16 4.01
C PRO A 112 -10.36 11.71 4.18
N ALA A 113 -11.14 10.89 4.90
CA ALA A 113 -11.17 9.46 4.60
C ALA A 113 -11.65 9.32 3.14
N SER A 114 -11.05 8.39 2.39
CA SER A 114 -11.08 8.30 0.93
C SER A 114 -12.50 8.40 0.31
N ASP A 115 -13.55 7.97 1.02
CA ASP A 115 -14.94 8.16 0.58
C ASP A 115 -15.97 8.58 1.66
N LYS A 116 -15.55 8.66 2.94
CA LYS A 116 -16.36 9.05 4.12
C LYS A 116 -17.52 8.12 4.46
N ASP A 117 -17.47 6.86 4.08
CA ASP A 117 -18.53 5.91 4.41
C ASP A 117 -18.34 5.24 5.80
N GLY A 118 -17.17 5.46 6.43
CA GLY A 118 -16.81 4.90 7.74
C GLY A 118 -16.32 3.45 7.68
N VAL A 119 -15.99 2.96 6.48
CA VAL A 119 -15.53 1.61 6.18
C VAL A 119 -14.14 1.70 5.55
N PHE A 120 -13.15 1.07 6.17
CA PHE A 120 -11.80 0.99 5.63
C PHE A 120 -11.73 -0.17 4.64
N GLU A 121 -11.72 0.15 3.34
CA GLU A 121 -11.74 -0.83 2.25
C GLU A 121 -10.35 -1.02 1.59
N PRO A 122 -10.12 -2.14 0.86
CA PRO A 122 -8.89 -2.29 0.08
C PRO A 122 -8.58 -1.10 -0.83
N SER A 123 -7.31 -0.68 -0.81
CA SER A 123 -6.75 0.51 -1.48
C SER A 123 -7.10 1.85 -0.84
N GLU A 124 -7.79 1.87 0.30
CA GLU A 124 -7.93 3.09 1.09
C GLU A 124 -6.71 3.39 1.97
N VAL A 125 -6.53 4.68 2.24
CA VAL A 125 -5.53 5.21 3.15
C VAL A 125 -6.22 6.11 4.15
N TRP A 126 -6.04 5.84 5.44
CA TRP A 126 -6.49 6.69 6.54
C TRP A 126 -5.29 7.31 7.23
N MET A 127 -5.43 8.58 7.59
CA MET A 127 -4.36 9.36 8.21
C MET A 127 -4.75 9.72 9.64
N PHE A 128 -3.83 9.62 10.59
CA PHE A 128 -4.08 9.90 11.99
C PHE A 128 -3.05 10.88 12.52
N ASP A 129 -3.53 11.89 13.27
CA ASP A 129 -2.64 12.76 14.04
C ASP A 129 -2.26 12.02 15.34
N ALA A 130 -0.96 11.81 15.54
CA ALA A 130 -0.40 11.36 16.80
C ALA A 130 -0.21 12.56 17.74
N ASP A 131 -0.53 12.39 19.02
CA ASP A 131 -0.33 13.42 20.06
C ASP A 131 1.17 13.73 20.32
N TYR A 132 2.09 12.98 19.70
CA TYR A 132 3.53 13.14 19.80
C TYR A 132 4.22 12.70 18.50
N SER A 133 5.47 13.14 18.30
CA SER A 133 6.30 12.73 17.16
C SER A 133 6.73 11.28 17.29
N ILE A 134 6.36 10.45 16.33
CA ILE A 134 6.79 9.06 16.18
C ILE A 134 8.22 9.06 15.65
N SER A 135 9.17 8.57 16.44
CA SER A 135 10.59 8.51 16.07
C SER A 135 10.99 7.13 15.54
N GLU A 136 12.09 7.08 14.76
CA GLU A 136 12.66 5.82 14.27
C GLU A 136 12.84 4.77 15.40
N GLY A 137 12.25 3.58 15.21
CA GLY A 137 12.34 2.47 16.16
C GLY A 137 11.20 2.36 17.19
N GLU A 138 10.17 3.21 17.10
CA GLU A 138 8.90 2.99 17.80
C GLU A 138 8.02 1.96 17.07
N SER A 139 7.17 1.21 17.79
CA SER A 139 6.27 0.22 17.18
C SER A 139 4.85 0.77 17.07
N VAL A 140 4.23 0.58 15.90
CA VAL A 140 2.82 0.86 15.65
C VAL A 140 2.03 -0.42 15.78
N LEU A 141 1.07 -0.43 16.71
CA LEU A 141 0.17 -1.55 16.94
C LEU A 141 -1.25 -1.18 16.50
N LEU A 142 -1.82 -1.96 15.59
CA LEU A 142 -3.24 -1.84 15.26
C LEU A 142 -4.02 -2.96 15.95
N VAL A 143 -4.94 -2.59 16.84
CA VAL A 143 -5.70 -3.53 17.67
C VAL A 143 -7.15 -3.57 17.23
N TYR A 144 -7.63 -4.76 16.84
CA TYR A 144 -9.03 -5.01 16.56
C TYR A 144 -9.81 -5.17 17.87
N THR A 145 -10.75 -4.25 18.12
CA THR A 145 -11.54 -4.19 19.36
C THR A 145 -12.75 -5.13 19.31
N GLY A 146 -13.15 -5.59 18.12
CA GLY A 146 -14.21 -6.59 17.96
C GLY A 146 -13.86 -8.01 18.46
N GLY A 147 -12.59 -8.26 18.82
CA GLY A 147 -12.12 -9.60 19.19
C GLY A 147 -10.79 -9.72 19.92
N ASP A 148 -10.32 -8.65 20.59
CA ASP A 148 -9.06 -8.61 21.36
C ASP A 148 -7.84 -9.17 20.60
N ARG A 149 -7.63 -8.76 19.35
CA ARG A 149 -6.51 -9.22 18.53
C ARG A 149 -5.74 -8.07 17.89
N VAL A 150 -4.42 -8.18 17.88
CA VAL A 150 -3.53 -7.31 17.11
C VAL A 150 -3.59 -7.70 15.63
N LEU A 151 -3.97 -6.75 14.77
CA LEU A 151 -4.00 -6.90 13.31
C LEU A 151 -2.65 -6.55 12.68
N LEU A 152 -1.91 -5.61 13.28
CA LEU A 152 -0.60 -5.16 12.83
C LEU A 152 0.32 -4.92 14.02
N ASP A 153 1.56 -5.41 13.94
CA ASP A 153 2.64 -5.20 14.92
C ASP A 153 3.92 -4.93 14.11
N GLU A 154 4.10 -3.67 13.69
CA GLU A 154 5.22 -3.26 12.86
C GLU A 154 6.01 -2.15 13.54
N THR A 155 7.32 -2.13 13.31
CA THR A 155 8.17 -1.00 13.73
C THR A 155 7.93 0.11 12.72
N ALA A 156 7.54 1.30 13.21
CA ALA A 156 7.41 2.50 12.40
C ALA A 156 8.70 2.69 11.60
N VAL A 157 8.57 2.68 10.28
CA VAL A 157 9.59 3.22 9.41
C VAL A 157 9.37 4.72 9.43
N GLU A 158 10.36 5.47 9.91
CA GLU A 158 10.36 6.92 9.81
C GLU A 158 10.44 7.27 8.33
N ILE A 159 9.35 7.76 7.74
CA ILE A 159 9.50 8.61 6.56
C ILE A 159 10.07 9.92 7.10
N PRO A 160 11.21 10.41 6.59
CA PRO A 160 11.75 11.69 7.02
C PRO A 160 10.63 12.72 6.95
N THR A 161 10.46 13.46 8.04
CA THR A 161 9.41 14.48 8.14
C THR A 161 9.48 15.37 6.91
N GLN A 162 8.43 15.30 6.09
CA GLN A 162 8.16 16.31 5.08
C GLN A 162 7.96 17.60 5.87
N ASP A 163 9.05 18.36 6.06
CA ASP A 163 8.95 19.73 6.50
C ASP A 163 8.07 20.40 5.44
N ASP A 164 6.84 20.77 5.82
CA ASP A 164 5.92 21.58 5.00
C ASP A 164 6.56 22.93 4.59
N ASP A 165 7.75 23.21 5.12
CA ASP A 165 8.69 24.18 4.60
C ASP A 165 9.26 23.64 3.29
N ASN A 166 8.60 24.00 2.17
CA ASN A 166 9.17 23.99 0.82
C ASN A 166 10.49 24.79 0.85
N ASP A 167 11.56 24.14 1.29
CA ASP A 167 12.84 24.75 1.53
C ASP A 167 13.34 25.21 0.16
N GLU A 168 13.62 26.51 0.05
CA GLU A 168 14.11 27.03 -1.22
C GLU A 168 15.53 26.51 -1.44
N LEU A 169 15.74 25.87 -2.59
CA LEU A 169 17.06 25.43 -3.04
C LEU A 169 18.08 26.58 -2.85
N PRO A 170 19.26 26.36 -2.21
CA PRO A 170 20.21 27.43 -1.90
C PRO A 170 20.62 28.24 -3.14
N SER A 171 20.92 29.53 -2.99
CA SER A 171 21.37 30.34 -4.13
C SER A 171 22.68 29.79 -4.72
N GLY A 172 22.73 29.62 -6.04
CA GLY A 172 23.92 29.13 -6.77
C GLY A 172 23.89 27.64 -7.10
N THR A 173 23.07 26.86 -6.39
CA THR A 173 22.86 25.44 -6.70
C THR A 173 21.76 25.29 -7.76
N VAL A 174 21.82 24.21 -8.52
CA VAL A 174 20.94 23.94 -9.66
C VAL A 174 20.19 22.62 -9.55
N ALA A 175 20.72 21.70 -8.75
CA ALA A 175 20.14 20.39 -8.52
C ALA A 175 20.45 19.90 -7.10
N TYR A 176 19.80 18.82 -6.70
CA TYR A 176 20.00 18.15 -5.42
C TYR A 176 19.76 16.63 -5.54
N ASP A 177 20.22 15.89 -4.53
CA ASP A 177 20.01 14.45 -4.36
C ASP A 177 18.74 14.21 -3.54
N ASP A 178 17.70 13.67 -4.18
CA ASP A 178 16.37 13.39 -3.63
C ASP A 178 16.36 11.98 -3.01
N GLU A 179 17.19 11.78 -1.98
CA GLU A 179 17.39 10.47 -1.33
C GLU A 179 16.08 9.87 -0.79
N ASN A 180 15.09 10.71 -0.47
CA ASN A 180 13.80 10.28 0.07
C ASN A 180 12.71 10.13 -1.00
N GLY A 181 12.97 10.52 -2.26
CA GLY A 181 12.09 10.36 -3.40
C GLY A 181 10.82 11.20 -3.38
N ASN A 182 10.79 12.30 -2.63
CA ASN A 182 9.61 13.17 -2.54
C ASN A 182 9.57 14.25 -3.65
N GLY A 183 10.67 14.42 -4.38
CA GLY A 183 10.80 15.39 -5.47
C GLY A 183 10.83 16.85 -5.02
N LEU A 184 11.08 17.14 -3.75
CA LEU A 184 11.26 18.45 -3.14
C LEU A 184 12.67 18.52 -2.53
N PHE A 185 13.21 19.73 -2.41
CA PHE A 185 14.50 19.88 -1.75
C PHE A 185 14.28 19.95 -0.24
N ASP A 186 14.98 19.09 0.50
CA ASP A 186 14.96 19.07 1.96
C ASP A 186 16.29 19.57 2.53
N ARG A 187 16.24 20.36 3.61
CA ARG A 187 17.47 20.80 4.29
C ARG A 187 18.27 19.60 4.79
N GLY A 188 19.43 19.41 4.19
CA GLY A 188 20.35 18.33 4.54
C GLY A 188 20.75 17.51 3.32
N GLU A 189 19.92 17.53 2.28
CA GLU A 189 20.23 16.90 1.00
C GLU A 189 21.47 17.50 0.35
N GLN A 190 22.19 16.64 -0.37
CA GLN A 190 23.35 17.06 -1.13
C GLN A 190 22.90 17.92 -2.31
N THR A 191 23.47 19.13 -2.43
CA THR A 191 23.19 20.04 -3.54
C THR A 191 24.35 20.10 -4.52
N TYR A 192 24.04 20.41 -5.77
CA TYR A 192 25.01 20.51 -6.85
C TYR A 192 24.95 21.88 -7.50
N GLU A 193 26.12 22.39 -7.87
CA GLU A 193 26.30 23.61 -8.64
C GLU A 193 26.45 23.29 -10.12
N ARG A 194 26.30 24.32 -10.94
CA ARG A 194 26.40 24.18 -12.41
C ARG A 194 27.70 23.51 -12.87
N ASP A 195 28.82 23.87 -12.25
CA ASP A 195 30.15 23.41 -12.67
C ASP A 195 30.35 21.90 -12.44
N ASP A 196 29.56 21.28 -11.56
CA ASP A 196 29.60 19.84 -11.28
C ASP A 196 29.18 18.98 -12.48
N PHE A 197 28.45 19.57 -13.43
CA PHE A 197 27.91 18.87 -14.60
C PHE A 197 28.70 19.08 -15.89
N VAL A 198 29.73 19.93 -15.88
CA VAL A 198 30.43 20.39 -17.08
C VAL A 198 31.72 19.61 -17.29
N ASN A 199 31.82 18.87 -18.41
CA ASN A 199 33.01 18.13 -18.82
C ASN A 199 33.48 17.00 -17.87
N GLU A 200 32.73 16.72 -16.81
CA GLU A 200 32.92 15.59 -15.91
C GLU A 200 31.78 14.58 -16.05
N ASN A 201 32.06 13.30 -15.80
CA ASN A 201 31.02 12.30 -15.63
C ASN A 201 30.39 12.55 -14.26
N PHE A 202 29.31 13.31 -14.20
CA PHE A 202 28.54 13.46 -12.97
C PHE A 202 28.02 12.07 -12.55
N GLY A 203 28.40 11.64 -11.35
CA GLY A 203 28.56 10.24 -10.97
C GLY A 203 27.33 9.49 -10.46
N GLU A 204 27.57 8.18 -10.27
CA GLU A 204 26.64 7.09 -9.95
C GLU A 204 26.21 7.08 -8.46
N ASP A 205 25.03 6.53 -8.17
CA ASP A 205 24.38 6.40 -6.84
C ASP A 205 23.70 7.65 -6.25
N VAL A 206 23.10 8.50 -7.11
CA VAL A 206 22.34 9.72 -6.72
C VAL A 206 20.95 9.69 -7.36
N ASP A 207 19.92 10.17 -6.68
CA ASP A 207 18.59 10.39 -7.26
C ASP A 207 18.45 11.89 -7.61
N LEU A 208 18.91 12.26 -8.80
CA LEU A 208 19.17 13.66 -9.13
C LEU A 208 17.88 14.40 -9.53
N VAL A 209 17.56 15.48 -8.82
CA VAL A 209 16.52 16.43 -9.24
C VAL A 209 17.13 17.75 -9.71
N VAL A 210 16.97 18.06 -10.99
CA VAL A 210 17.37 19.35 -11.57
C VAL A 210 16.20 20.33 -11.48
N GLN A 211 16.35 21.36 -10.65
CA GLN A 211 15.31 22.34 -10.35
C GLN A 211 15.57 23.72 -10.98
N ARG A 212 16.80 24.00 -11.42
CA ARG A 212 17.15 25.26 -12.10
C ARG A 212 17.93 25.03 -13.38
N ASP A 213 17.94 26.08 -14.20
CA ASP A 213 18.54 26.08 -15.52
C ASP A 213 20.03 25.72 -15.54
N LEU A 214 20.37 24.83 -16.48
CA LEU A 214 21.70 24.53 -16.95
C LEU A 214 21.87 25.04 -18.39
N SER A 215 21.55 26.32 -18.64
CA SER A 215 21.57 26.89 -20.01
C SER A 215 22.94 27.37 -20.46
N ASN A 216 23.29 27.25 -21.74
CA ASN A 216 24.54 27.73 -22.35
C ASN A 216 25.83 27.12 -21.77
N VAL A 217 25.83 25.82 -21.48
CA VAL A 217 27.01 25.10 -21.02
C VAL A 217 28.08 25.08 -22.13
N ASP A 218 29.27 25.60 -21.84
CA ASP A 218 30.44 25.54 -22.73
C ASP A 218 31.25 24.26 -22.45
N GLY A 219 30.58 23.13 -22.67
CA GLY A 219 31.11 21.80 -22.42
C GLY A 219 30.04 20.75 -22.67
N LYS A 220 30.44 19.49 -22.60
CA LYS A 220 29.47 18.39 -22.58
C LYS A 220 28.72 18.40 -21.24
N LEU A 221 27.40 18.25 -21.31
CA LEU A 221 26.56 18.03 -20.14
C LEU A 221 26.34 16.51 -20.04
N GLN A 222 26.98 15.87 -19.06
CA GLN A 222 26.95 14.42 -18.91
C GLN A 222 26.43 14.02 -17.52
N LEU A 223 25.25 13.39 -17.48
CA LEU A 223 24.56 12.97 -16.26
C LEU A 223 24.58 11.44 -16.19
N LYS A 224 25.20 10.87 -15.16
CA LYS A 224 25.16 9.42 -14.88
C LYS A 224 24.69 9.01 -13.47
N PRO A 225 23.66 9.65 -12.90
CA PRO A 225 23.12 9.27 -11.60
C PRO A 225 22.26 7.98 -11.69
N THR A 226 21.68 7.58 -10.56
CA THR A 226 20.71 6.47 -10.51
C THR A 226 19.45 6.85 -11.28
N SER A 227 18.83 7.96 -10.90
CA SER A 227 17.69 8.54 -11.59
C SER A 227 17.92 10.02 -11.89
N VAL A 228 17.21 10.55 -12.89
CA VAL A 228 17.19 11.99 -13.19
C VAL A 228 15.76 12.46 -13.30
N THR A 229 15.41 13.50 -12.54
CA THR A 229 14.19 14.27 -12.70
C THR A 229 14.52 15.70 -13.11
N VAL A 230 14.02 16.15 -14.26
CA VAL A 230 14.13 17.55 -14.70
C VAL A 230 12.78 18.24 -14.54
N LYS A 231 12.72 19.23 -13.65
CA LYS A 231 11.48 19.92 -13.30
C LYS A 231 10.97 20.82 -14.43
N SER A 232 9.68 21.13 -14.39
CA SER A 232 9.05 22.02 -15.38
C SER A 232 9.60 23.44 -15.32
N GLY A 233 9.79 24.01 -16.50
CA GLY A 233 10.37 25.34 -16.68
C GLY A 233 11.90 25.37 -16.68
N VAL A 234 12.57 24.24 -16.43
CA VAL A 234 14.03 24.14 -16.49
C VAL A 234 14.50 24.06 -17.94
N GLU A 235 15.56 24.81 -18.25
CA GLU A 235 16.30 24.71 -19.51
C GLU A 235 17.64 24.00 -19.30
N LEU A 236 17.90 22.95 -20.08
CA LEU A 236 19.22 22.33 -20.21
C LEU A 236 19.75 22.66 -21.60
N SER A 237 20.81 23.45 -21.71
CA SER A 237 21.37 23.78 -23.03
C SER A 237 22.88 23.86 -23.07
N THR A 238 23.44 23.40 -24.19
CA THR A 238 24.88 23.43 -24.46
C THR A 238 25.21 24.35 -25.64
N THR A 239 26.47 24.73 -25.78
CA THR A 239 26.96 25.52 -26.93
C THR A 239 28.09 24.80 -27.65
N ASN A 240 28.57 25.34 -28.78
CA ASN A 240 29.79 24.88 -29.45
C ASN A 240 29.77 23.40 -29.90
N ASN A 241 28.60 22.89 -30.30
CA ASN A 241 28.41 21.51 -30.76
C ASN A 241 28.75 20.48 -29.67
N PHE A 242 28.43 20.81 -28.42
CA PHE A 242 28.54 19.88 -27.29
C PHE A 242 27.24 19.12 -27.06
N ASN A 243 27.38 17.89 -26.58
CA ASN A 243 26.27 16.98 -26.39
C ASN A 243 25.63 17.15 -25.00
N ILE A 244 24.36 16.76 -24.92
CA ILE A 244 23.67 16.44 -23.67
C ILE A 244 23.51 14.92 -23.63
N ASP A 245 24.09 14.28 -22.63
CA ASP A 245 24.14 12.83 -22.47
C ASP A 245 23.64 12.45 -21.08
N MET A 246 22.45 11.88 -21.00
CA MET A 246 21.90 11.31 -19.77
C MET A 246 21.97 9.79 -19.91
N ASP A 247 22.87 9.16 -19.15
CA ASP A 247 23.13 7.72 -19.13
C ASP A 247 22.89 7.25 -17.70
N VAL A 248 21.61 7.04 -17.38
CA VAL A 248 21.14 6.78 -16.01
C VAL A 248 20.90 5.29 -15.81
N SER A 249 21.10 4.80 -14.59
CA SER A 249 20.93 3.37 -14.32
C SER A 249 19.50 2.95 -14.05
N ASP A 250 18.59 3.87 -13.72
CA ASP A 250 17.17 3.63 -13.48
C ASP A 250 16.28 4.52 -14.37
N SER A 251 15.66 5.58 -13.86
CA SER A 251 14.63 6.32 -14.58
C SER A 251 15.06 7.73 -14.97
N ILE A 252 14.64 8.16 -16.17
CA ILE A 252 14.71 9.55 -16.63
C ILE A 252 13.28 10.09 -16.68
N SER A 253 13.00 11.14 -15.92
CA SER A 253 11.74 11.88 -15.96
C SER A 253 11.99 13.34 -16.34
N VAL A 254 11.41 13.78 -17.44
CA VAL A 254 11.50 15.17 -17.91
C VAL A 254 10.08 15.67 -18.15
N THR A 255 9.68 16.71 -17.42
CA THR A 255 8.31 17.22 -17.50
C THR A 255 8.31 18.73 -17.74
N GLY A 256 7.76 19.19 -18.87
CA GLY A 256 7.57 20.61 -19.15
C GLY A 256 8.87 21.41 -19.19
N ALA A 257 9.97 20.78 -19.59
CA ALA A 257 11.32 21.35 -19.65
C ALA A 257 11.77 21.55 -21.11
N THR A 258 12.82 22.35 -21.29
CA THR A 258 13.49 22.53 -22.58
C THR A 258 14.87 21.92 -22.54
N ILE A 259 15.20 21.08 -23.52
CA ILE A 259 16.53 20.49 -23.69
C ILE A 259 17.03 20.89 -25.08
N ASP A 260 18.10 21.69 -25.14
CA ASP A 260 18.67 22.22 -26.38
C ASP A 260 20.16 21.85 -26.47
N ALA A 261 20.44 20.75 -27.16
CA ALA A 261 21.79 20.29 -27.40
C ALA A 261 22.35 20.90 -28.70
N SER A 262 23.40 21.70 -28.58
CA SER A 262 24.14 22.17 -29.77
C SER A 262 24.81 21.03 -30.55
N GLY A 263 25.02 19.87 -29.94
CA GLY A 263 25.50 18.63 -30.56
C GLY A 263 24.41 17.55 -30.59
N ASP A 264 24.73 16.35 -30.13
CA ASP A 264 23.75 15.26 -29.97
C ASP A 264 23.02 15.36 -28.61
N ALA A 265 21.79 14.85 -28.56
CA ALA A 265 21.05 14.64 -27.31
C ALA A 265 20.72 13.15 -27.12
N THR A 266 21.16 12.58 -26.01
CA THR A 266 20.89 11.17 -25.64
C THR A 266 20.25 11.11 -24.27
N LEU A 267 19.12 10.40 -24.16
CA LEU A 267 18.50 10.00 -22.92
C LEU A 267 18.45 8.47 -22.92
N ASP A 268 19.29 7.83 -22.10
CA ASP A 268 19.46 6.39 -21.99
C ASP A 268 19.23 5.97 -20.52
N GLY A 269 18.22 5.14 -20.29
CA GLY A 269 17.84 4.69 -18.96
C GLY A 269 17.16 3.32 -18.95
N GLN A 270 16.73 2.85 -17.79
CA GLN A 270 15.78 1.75 -17.69
C GLN A 270 14.37 2.17 -18.08
N ARG A 271 13.95 3.40 -17.77
CA ARG A 271 12.68 4.00 -18.21
C ARG A 271 12.90 5.45 -18.62
N VAL A 272 12.21 5.91 -19.66
CA VAL A 272 12.27 7.31 -20.09
C VAL A 272 10.87 7.88 -20.23
N ASP A 273 10.54 8.84 -19.38
CA ASP A 273 9.29 9.59 -19.40
C ASP A 273 9.56 11.04 -19.82
N ALA A 274 9.00 11.47 -20.95
CA ALA A 274 9.16 12.81 -21.50
C ALA A 274 7.78 13.44 -21.79
N GLU A 275 7.27 14.20 -20.82
CA GLU A 275 5.97 14.88 -20.92
C GLU A 275 6.16 16.38 -21.19
N ARG A 276 5.49 16.92 -22.22
CA ARG A 276 5.52 18.36 -22.57
C ARG A 276 6.94 18.91 -22.74
N VAL A 277 7.85 18.09 -23.26
CA VAL A 277 9.27 18.43 -23.43
C VAL A 277 9.50 19.03 -24.80
N ASP A 278 10.29 20.10 -24.87
CA ASP A 278 10.88 20.58 -26.12
C ASP A 278 12.35 20.12 -26.18
N LEU A 279 12.60 18.97 -26.81
CA LEU A 279 13.93 18.39 -27.01
C LEU A 279 14.43 18.71 -28.41
N THR A 280 15.47 19.53 -28.49
CA THR A 280 16.10 19.95 -29.74
C THR A 280 17.58 19.59 -29.76
N ALA A 281 18.08 19.20 -30.94
CA ALA A 281 19.49 18.91 -31.13
C ALA A 281 19.95 19.34 -32.54
N GLU A 282 21.13 19.95 -32.67
CA GLU A 282 21.73 20.13 -34.01
C GLU A 282 22.22 18.79 -34.59
N GLY A 283 22.61 17.87 -33.71
CA GLY A 283 22.96 16.49 -34.01
C GLY A 283 21.73 15.57 -33.96
N LYS A 284 21.98 14.29 -33.62
CA LYS A 284 20.90 13.29 -33.49
C LYS A 284 20.23 13.40 -32.11
N ILE A 285 19.00 12.89 -32.05
CA ILE A 285 18.27 12.66 -30.81
C ILE A 285 18.09 11.15 -30.63
N GLU A 286 18.48 10.62 -29.47
CA GLU A 286 18.29 9.22 -29.10
C GLU A 286 17.57 9.13 -27.74
N LEU A 287 16.39 8.49 -27.72
CA LEU A 287 15.74 8.01 -26.50
C LEU A 287 15.90 6.48 -26.47
N LEU A 288 16.58 5.97 -25.46
CA LEU A 288 16.93 4.56 -25.29
C LEU A 288 16.42 4.07 -23.93
N SER A 289 15.78 2.90 -23.91
CA SER A 289 15.23 2.33 -22.69
C SER A 289 15.27 0.80 -22.64
N PHE A 290 15.57 0.22 -21.48
CA PHE A 290 15.40 -1.22 -21.24
C PHE A 290 13.95 -1.63 -20.93
N HIS A 291 13.15 -0.72 -20.40
CA HIS A 291 11.71 -0.89 -20.17
C HIS A 291 10.96 0.06 -21.08
N ASP A 292 10.02 0.84 -20.55
CA ASP A 292 9.11 1.64 -21.33
C ASP A 292 9.73 3.01 -21.71
N ILE A 293 9.24 3.56 -22.83
CA ILE A 293 9.42 4.97 -23.19
C ILE A 293 8.05 5.58 -23.38
N ASP A 294 7.74 6.59 -22.58
CA ASP A 294 6.51 7.37 -22.66
C ASP A 294 6.83 8.80 -23.07
N VAL A 295 6.37 9.21 -24.25
CA VAL A 295 6.52 10.59 -24.74
C VAL A 295 5.15 11.17 -25.02
N SER A 296 4.76 12.17 -24.26
CA SER A 296 3.45 12.80 -24.34
C SER A 296 3.54 14.31 -24.52
N ASP A 297 2.75 14.87 -25.45
CA ASP A 297 2.71 16.32 -25.73
C ASP A 297 4.08 16.98 -25.98
N ALA A 298 5.07 16.20 -26.44
CA ALA A 298 6.46 16.64 -26.56
C ALA A 298 6.88 16.85 -28.03
N THR A 299 7.87 17.72 -28.22
CA THR A 299 8.54 17.94 -29.51
C THR A 299 9.96 17.39 -29.44
N LEU A 300 10.29 16.42 -30.30
CA LEU A 300 11.67 15.97 -30.52
C LEU A 300 12.13 16.42 -31.90
N SER A 301 13.07 17.37 -31.97
CA SER A 301 13.49 17.99 -33.24
C SER A 301 15.01 17.99 -33.41
N ALA A 302 15.49 17.07 -34.24
CA ALA A 302 16.86 17.06 -34.74
C ALA A 302 17.02 17.99 -35.96
N SER A 303 18.25 18.35 -36.32
CA SER A 303 18.50 19.13 -37.55
C SER A 303 18.07 18.38 -38.83
N GLU A 304 17.94 19.10 -39.94
CA GLU A 304 17.46 18.55 -41.22
C GLU A 304 18.30 17.37 -41.76
N ASN A 305 19.53 17.19 -41.27
CA ASN A 305 20.43 16.11 -41.70
C ASN A 305 20.65 15.04 -40.63
N ALA A 306 20.00 15.15 -39.47
CA ALA A 306 20.18 14.28 -38.34
C ALA A 306 18.91 13.47 -38.03
N ASN A 307 19.08 12.42 -37.22
CA ASN A 307 18.05 11.41 -37.01
C ASN A 307 17.43 11.55 -35.63
N VAL A 308 16.16 11.14 -35.54
CA VAL A 308 15.48 10.92 -34.26
C VAL A 308 15.27 9.42 -34.10
N LYS A 309 15.77 8.87 -33.00
CA LYS A 309 15.66 7.46 -32.65
C LYS A 309 14.99 7.31 -31.30
N VAL A 310 13.94 6.50 -31.24
CA VAL A 310 13.27 6.09 -30.01
C VAL A 310 13.28 4.56 -29.99
N GLU A 311 14.01 3.96 -29.06
CA GLU A 311 14.17 2.51 -28.97
C GLU A 311 13.98 2.03 -27.54
N SER A 312 13.05 1.09 -27.37
CA SER A 312 12.80 0.41 -26.10
C SER A 312 12.81 -1.12 -26.29
N ASP A 313 13.26 -1.82 -25.24
CA ASP A 313 13.17 -3.29 -25.15
C ASP A 313 11.76 -3.77 -24.75
N GLU A 314 10.94 -2.89 -24.18
CA GLU A 314 9.53 -3.12 -23.87
C GLU A 314 8.60 -2.27 -24.74
N ASN A 315 7.85 -1.32 -24.16
CA ASN A 315 6.84 -0.54 -24.89
C ASN A 315 7.35 0.86 -25.27
N VAL A 316 6.75 1.41 -26.34
CA VAL A 316 6.93 2.82 -26.72
C VAL A 316 5.56 3.46 -26.92
N GLU A 317 5.24 4.42 -26.07
CA GLU A 317 4.05 5.26 -26.17
C GLU A 317 4.41 6.66 -26.65
N LEU A 318 3.81 7.09 -27.76
CA LEU A 318 3.99 8.43 -28.32
C LEU A 318 2.61 9.08 -28.49
N ALA A 319 2.17 9.78 -27.44
CA ALA A 319 0.86 10.43 -27.37
C ALA A 319 0.99 11.92 -27.70
N ASP A 320 0.36 12.39 -28.79
CA ASP A 320 0.43 13.80 -29.21
C ASP A 320 1.86 14.34 -29.41
N ALA A 321 2.83 13.45 -29.61
CA ALA A 321 4.23 13.79 -29.82
C ALA A 321 4.50 14.23 -31.27
N THR A 322 5.38 15.23 -31.41
CA THR A 322 5.88 15.72 -32.70
C THR A 322 7.34 15.32 -32.88
N LEU A 323 7.64 14.57 -33.94
CA LEU A 323 9.00 14.12 -34.25
C LEU A 323 9.48 14.72 -35.57
N HIS A 324 10.60 15.44 -35.54
CA HIS A 324 11.25 16.07 -36.69
C HIS A 324 12.70 15.62 -36.84
N GLY A 325 13.03 15.12 -38.03
CA GLY A 325 14.40 14.72 -38.39
C GLY A 325 14.46 14.23 -39.83
N LYS A 326 15.66 13.92 -40.30
CA LYS A 326 15.90 13.29 -41.61
C LYS A 326 15.31 11.88 -41.64
N ASP A 327 15.78 11.03 -40.72
CA ASP A 327 15.24 9.70 -40.49
C ASP A 327 14.64 9.63 -39.08
N ILE A 328 13.44 9.04 -38.98
CA ILE A 328 12.75 8.83 -37.70
C ILE A 328 12.57 7.33 -37.52
N LEU A 329 13.28 6.77 -36.53
CA LEU A 329 13.20 5.35 -36.15
C LEU A 329 12.51 5.23 -34.80
N VAL A 330 11.43 4.45 -34.75
CA VAL A 330 10.72 4.11 -33.51
C VAL A 330 10.60 2.60 -33.41
N THR A 331 11.21 2.02 -32.39
CA THR A 331 11.31 0.57 -32.18
C THR A 331 10.90 0.21 -30.76
N ALA A 332 10.03 -0.78 -30.62
CA ALA A 332 9.69 -1.43 -29.36
C ALA A 332 9.90 -2.93 -29.55
N LYS A 333 10.75 -3.59 -28.76
CA LYS A 333 11.04 -5.03 -28.97
C LYS A 333 9.89 -5.92 -28.49
N LYS A 334 9.16 -5.49 -27.45
CA LYS A 334 7.97 -6.19 -26.98
C LYS A 334 6.75 -5.55 -27.64
N ALA A 335 6.10 -6.30 -28.52
CA ALA A 335 5.08 -5.79 -29.43
C ALA A 335 3.70 -5.51 -28.77
N GLU A 336 3.64 -5.32 -27.44
CA GLU A 336 2.35 -5.24 -26.75
C GLU A 336 1.66 -3.90 -27.00
N ASN A 337 2.36 -2.77 -27.04
CA ASN A 337 1.76 -1.49 -27.43
C ASN A 337 2.78 -0.57 -28.12
N ILE A 338 2.47 -0.21 -29.38
CA ILE A 338 2.98 1.02 -29.99
C ILE A 338 1.74 1.88 -30.27
N VAL A 339 1.32 2.70 -29.31
CA VAL A 339 0.18 3.62 -29.47
C VAL A 339 0.70 4.83 -30.26
N LYS A 340 0.01 5.21 -31.34
CA LYS A 340 0.47 6.27 -32.25
C LYS A 340 -0.63 7.26 -32.61
N ASP A 341 -0.68 8.37 -31.88
CA ASP A 341 -1.15 9.65 -32.39
C ASP A 341 0.07 10.55 -32.62
N ILE A 342 0.85 10.24 -33.67
CA ILE A 342 2.12 10.92 -33.96
C ILE A 342 1.97 11.86 -35.16
N ASN A 343 2.35 13.13 -34.97
CA ASN A 343 2.56 14.06 -36.08
C ASN A 343 4.00 13.93 -36.59
N LYS A 344 4.19 13.20 -37.71
CA LYS A 344 5.51 13.01 -38.33
C LYS A 344 5.74 14.00 -39.47
N LYS A 345 6.90 14.68 -39.45
CA LYS A 345 7.37 15.49 -40.59
C LYS A 345 8.78 15.07 -40.97
N ILE A 346 8.91 14.55 -42.19
CA ILE A 346 10.18 14.09 -42.77
C ILE A 346 10.65 15.15 -43.77
N PHE A 347 11.90 15.58 -43.67
CA PHE A 347 12.54 16.42 -44.69
C PHE A 347 12.95 15.55 -45.89
N ASN A 348 12.51 15.94 -47.09
CA ASN A 348 12.87 15.25 -48.34
C ASN A 348 14.13 15.86 -48.98
#